data_AF-A0A964KAS8-F1
#
_entry.id   AF-A0A964KAS8-F1
#
_cell.length_a   1.000
_cell.length_b   1.000
_cell.length_c   1.000
_cell.angle_alpha   90.00
_cell.angle_beta   90.00
_cell.angle_gamma   90.00
#
_symmetry.space_group_name_H-M   'P 1'
#
loop_
_entity.id
_entity.type
_entity.pdbx_description
1 polymer ?
#
loop_
_entity_poly.entity_id
_entity_poly.type
_entity_poly.pdbx_seq_one_letter_code
_entity_poly.pdbx_strand_id
1 'polypeptide(L)' 'MELNLPVTLIIVALTMGLFGFATIRAKKPAEPLKVRFINYHVVQLVCIVVILLMAAHLMTLVAGNAPGNRF' A
#
# COMPACT_ATOMS: atom_id res chain seq x y z
N MET A 1 12.63 -10.78 11.11
CA MET A 1 11.18 -11.08 11.00
C MET A 1 10.93 -11.48 9.55
N GLU A 2 10.55 -12.72 9.30
CA GLU A 2 10.25 -13.19 7.94
C GLU A 2 8.89 -12.64 7.48
N LEU A 3 8.83 -12.15 6.24
CA LEU A 3 7.59 -11.67 5.63
C LEU A 3 6.87 -12.84 4.95
N ASN A 4 5.92 -13.43 5.66
CA ASN A 4 5.11 -14.53 5.15
C ASN A 4 3.96 -14.03 4.28
N LEU A 5 3.42 -14.90 3.42
CA LEU A 5 2.28 -14.61 2.54
C LEU A 5 1.10 -13.90 3.26
N PRO A 6 0.57 -14.40 4.40
CA PRO A 6 -0.53 -13.72 5.09
C PRO A 6 -0.14 -12.32 5.58
N VAL A 7 1.10 -12.12 6.03
CA VAL A 7 1.58 -10.81 6.49
C VAL A 7 1.65 -9.83 5.32
N THR A 8 2.17 -10.28 4.17
CA THR A 8 2.25 -9.47 2.96
C THR A 8 0.85 -9.05 2.48
N LEU A 9 -0.13 -9.95 2.49
CA LEU A 9 -1.51 -9.64 2.13
C LEU A 9 -2.16 -8.63 3.08
N ILE A 10 -1.92 -8.76 4.39
CA ILE A 10 -2.40 -7.78 5.39
C ILE A 10 -1.81 -6.40 5.11
N ILE A 11 -0.50 -6.31 4.85
CA ILE A 11 0.17 -5.04 4.56
C ILE A 11 -0.41 -4.39 3.30
N VAL A 12 -0.62 -5.18 2.23
CA VAL A 12 -1.24 -4.69 1.00
C VAL A 12 -2.66 -4.18 1.26
N ALA A 13 -3.49 -4.94 1.98
CA ALA A 13 -4.86 -4.55 2.30
C ALA A 13 -4.92 -3.25 3.12
N LEU A 14 -4.09 -3.13 4.16
CA LEU A 14 -4.00 -1.92 4.97
C LEU A 14 -3.53 -0.71 4.17
N THR A 15 -2.55 -0.90 3.28
CA THR A 15 -2.01 0.18 2.44
C THR A 15 -3.05 0.66 1.44
N MET A 16 -3.82 -0.25 0.83
CA MET A 16 -4.94 0.12 -0.04
C MET A 16 -6.03 0.88 0.73
N GLY A 17 -6.35 0.44 1.96
CA GLY A 17 -7.28 1.15 2.85
C GLY A 17 -6.81 2.57 3.15
N LEU A 18 -5.52 2.75 3.47
CA LEU A 18 -4.93 4.06 3.72
C LEU A 18 -4.94 4.95 2.47
N PHE A 19 -4.65 4.38 1.30
CA PHE A 19 -4.73 5.09 0.02
C PHE A 19 -6.16 5.55 -0.29
N GLY A 20 -7.15 4.69 -0.10
CA GLY A 20 -8.57 5.02 -0.26
C GLY A 20 -8.99 6.12 0.71
N PHE A 21 -8.63 6.01 1.98
CA PHE A 21 -8.88 7.04 2.98
C PHE A 21 -8.24 8.39 2.62
N ALA A 22 -6.97 8.39 2.25
CA ALA A 22 -6.25 9.58 1.81
C ALA A 22 -6.93 10.22 0.59
N THR A 23 -7.43 9.41 -0.35
CA THR A 23 -8.16 9.89 -1.53
C THR A 23 -9.50 10.53 -1.18
N ILE A 24 -10.27 9.94 -0.27
CA ILE A 24 -11.53 10.51 0.21
C ILE A 24 -11.27 11.84 0.93
N ARG A 25 -10.23 11.91 1.76
CA ARG A 25 -9.87 13.13 2.49
C ARG A 25 -9.30 14.20 1.55
N ALA A 26 -8.51 13.82 0.55
CA ALA A 26 -7.96 14.74 -0.46
C ALA A 26 -9.07 15.51 -1.18
N LYS A 27 -10.16 14.82 -1.56
CA LYS A 27 -11.33 15.40 -2.25
C LYS A 27 -12.14 16.42 -1.44
N LYS A 28 -12.01 16.43 -0.10
CA LYS A 28 -12.71 17.44 0.71
C LYS A 28 -12.09 18.82 0.45
N PRO A 29 -12.86 19.87 0.17
CA PRO A 29 -12.32 21.21 -0.01
C PRO A 29 -11.61 21.68 1.26
N ALA A 30 -10.54 22.47 1.11
CA ALA A 30 -9.85 23.05 2.25
C ALA A 30 -10.74 24.13 2.88
N GLU A 31 -10.92 24.07 4.20
CA GLU A 31 -11.63 25.14 4.92
C GLU A 31 -10.78 26.43 4.85
N PRO A 32 -11.36 27.58 4.49
CA PRO A 32 -10.63 28.79 4.10
C PRO A 32 -9.79 29.44 5.22
N LEU A 33 -9.88 28.95 6.47
CA LEU A 33 -9.13 29.45 7.62
C LEU A 33 -8.38 28.33 8.38
N LYS A 34 -8.36 27.11 7.84
CA LYS A 34 -7.72 25.97 8.48
C LYS A 34 -6.57 25.46 7.63
N VAL A 35 -5.36 25.64 8.13
CA VAL A 35 -4.15 25.11 7.48
C VAL A 35 -4.24 23.59 7.42
N ARG A 36 -4.17 23.03 6.21
CA ARG A 36 -4.02 21.58 6.03
C ARG A 36 -2.61 21.18 6.40
N PHE A 37 -2.45 20.65 7.62
CA PHE A 37 -1.16 20.11 8.09
C PHE A 37 -0.69 18.88 7.30
N ILE A 38 -1.61 18.12 6.68
CA ILE A 38 -1.30 16.89 5.96
C ILE A 38 -1.59 17.07 4.48
N ASN A 39 -0.55 16.95 3.65
CA ASN A 39 -0.70 16.85 2.21
C ASN A 39 -1.04 15.41 1.82
N TYR A 40 -2.33 15.14 1.59
CA TYR A 40 -2.82 13.81 1.24
C TYR A 40 -2.24 13.27 -0.09
N HIS A 41 -1.74 14.12 -0.99
CA HIS A 41 -1.05 13.67 -2.21
C HIS A 41 0.32 13.06 -1.92
N VAL A 42 1.03 13.57 -0.91
CA VAL A 42 2.30 12.97 -0.46
C VAL A 42 2.04 11.59 0.16
N VAL A 43 0.97 11.48 0.97
CA VAL A 43 0.55 10.19 1.54
C VAL A 43 0.17 9.20 0.44
N GLN A 44 -0.56 9.64 -0.59
CA GLN A 44 -0.90 8.81 -1.75
C GLN A 44 0.35 8.30 -2.48
N LEU A 45 1.36 9.16 -2.71
CA LEU A 45 2.62 8.75 -3.34
C LEU A 45 3.34 7.67 -2.54
N VAL A 46 3.44 7.82 -1.21
CA VAL A 46 4.06 6.81 -0.35
C VAL A 46 3.29 5.49 -0.42
N CYS A 47 1.96 5.52 -0.35
CA CYS A 47 1.14 4.32 -0.48
C CYS A 47 1.36 3.60 -1.82
N ILE A 48 1.48 4.34 -2.93
CA ILE A 48 1.76 3.75 -4.25
C ILE A 48 3.11 3.02 -4.24
N VAL A 49 4.16 3.65 -3.71
CA VAL A 49 5.49 3.02 -3.62
C VAL A 49 5.44 1.73 -2.80
N VAL A 50 4.76 1.76 -1.65
CA VAL A 50 4.60 0.57 -0.79
C VAL A 50 3.82 -0.54 -1.52
N ILE A 51 2.73 -0.20 -2.21
CA ILE A 51 1.95 -1.18 -3.00
C ILE A 51 2.82 -1.82 -4.08
N LEU A 52 3.62 -1.04 -4.80
CA LEU A 52 4.51 -1.58 -5.84
C LEU A 52 5.57 -2.52 -5.27
N LEU A 53 6.19 -2.15 -4.14
CA LEU A 53 7.16 -3.02 -3.45
C LEU A 53 6.53 -4.32 -2.98
N MET A 54 5.34 -4.25 -2.37
CA MET A 54 4.63 -5.44 -1.89
C MET A 54 4.12 -6.30 -3.04
N ALA A 55 3.73 -5.71 -4.17
CA ALA A 55 3.36 -6.45 -5.37
C ALA A 55 4.56 -7.22 -5.93
N ALA A 56 5.74 -6.59 -6.02
CA ALA A 56 6.97 -7.28 -6.40
C ALA A 56 7.28 -8.43 -5.42
N HIS A 57 7.13 -8.19 -4.11
CA HIS A 57 7.33 -9.22 -3.10
C HIS A 57 6.34 -10.39 -3.25
N LEU A 58 5.05 -10.12 -3.50
CA LEU A 58 4.05 -11.16 -3.78
C LEU A 58 4.40 -11.99 -5.01
N MET A 59 4.87 -11.35 -6.09
CA MET A 59 5.34 -12.07 -7.28
C MET A 59 6.48 -13.01 -6.94
N THR A 60 7.45 -12.58 -6.12
CA THR A 60 8.55 -13.44 -5.68
C THR A 60 8.07 -14.61 -4.79
N LEU A 61 7.12 -14.36 -3.88
CA LEU A 61 6.55 -15.40 -3.03
C LEU A 61 5.73 -16.43 -3.82
N VAL A 62 4.95 -15.99 -4.80
CA VAL A 62 4.15 -16.89 -5.65
C VAL A 62 5.05 -17.70 -6.59
N ALA A 63 6.05 -17.06 -7.20
CA ALA A 63 7.02 -17.74 -8.05
C ALA A 63 7.84 -18.78 -7.27
N GLY A 64 8.26 -18.45 -6.04
CA GLY A 64 9.01 -19.37 -5.17
C GLY A 64 8.18 -20.55 -4.63
N ASN A 65 6.84 -20.40 -4.55
CA ASN A 65 5.93 -21.44 -4.09
C ASN A 65 5.22 -22.20 -5.24
N ALA A 66 5.63 -22.00 -6.50
CA ALA A 66 5.03 -22.66 -7.64
C ALA A 66 5.21 -24.20 -7.55
N PRO A 67 4.15 -25.02 -7.74
CA PRO A 67 4.22 -26.49 -7.59
C PRO A 67 5.19 -27.21 -8.54
N GLY A 68 5.81 -26.50 -9.49
CA GLY A 68 6.78 -27.03 -10.45
C GLY A 68 8.24 -26.76 -10.13
N ASN A 69 8.56 -25.96 -9.10
CA ASN A 69 9.94 -25.56 -8.78
C ASN A 69 10.63 -26.55 -7.81
N ARG A 70 10.42 -27.86 -8.05
CA ARG A 70 11.09 -28.96 -7.35
C ARG A 70 12.25 -29.50 -8.20
N PHE A 71 13.25 -28.67 -8.46
CA PHE A 71 14.57 -29.11 -8.91
C PHE A 71 15.61 -28.18 -8.30
#